data_AF-A0A924EMA5-F1
#
_entry.id   AF-A0A924EMA5-F1
#
_cell.length_a   1.000
_cell.length_b   1.000
_cell.length_c   1.000
_cell.angle_alpha   90.00
_cell.angle_beta   90.00
_cell.angle_gamma   90.00
#
_symmetry.space_group_name_H-M   'P 1'
#
loop_
_entity.id
_entity.type
_entity.pdbx_description
1 polymer ?
#
loop_
_entity_poly.entity_id
_entity_poly.type
_entity_poly.pdbx_seq_one_letter_code
_entity_poly.pdbx_strand_id
1 'polypeptide(L)'
;MLIILISCSEPINQPKNLITEDEMSALVAEFALADQMSFAAPNANIETQTRYILKQHKIKARDFRESYTYYTGTNRLNKIFDEAQNIILAKDPKAKDFIKNKLKDTQLLPAAGR
;
A
#
# COMPACT_ATOMS: atom_id res chain seq x y z
N MET A 1 -27.01 31.36 -11.39
CA MET A 1 -27.19 29.97 -11.85
C MET A 1 -26.16 29.13 -11.10
N LEU A 2 -26.57 28.39 -10.08
CA LEU A 2 -25.67 27.61 -9.21
C LEU A 2 -25.55 26.20 -9.80
N ILE A 3 -24.41 25.88 -10.42
CA ILE A 3 -24.13 24.54 -10.94
C ILE A 3 -23.79 23.64 -9.76
N ILE A 4 -24.76 22.84 -9.32
CA ILE A 4 -24.51 21.78 -8.34
C ILE A 4 -23.89 20.62 -9.12
N LEU A 5 -22.57 20.47 -9.01
CA LEU A 5 -21.87 19.26 -9.44
C LEU A 5 -22.21 18.15 -8.45
N ILE A 6 -23.34 17.49 -8.67
CA ILE A 6 -23.65 16.23 -7.99
C ILE A 6 -22.68 15.20 -8.57
N SER A 7 -21.54 15.03 -7.90
CA SER A 7 -20.68 13.87 -8.16
C SER A 7 -21.47 12.64 -7.73
N CYS A 8 -22.02 11.91 -8.71
CA CYS A 8 -22.42 10.53 -8.50
C CYS A 8 -21.16 9.77 -8.08
N SER A 9 -20.94 9.62 -6.78
CA SER A 9 -20.07 8.55 -6.30
C SER A 9 -20.77 7.25 -6.67
N GLU A 10 -20.28 6.58 -7.71
CA GLU A 10 -20.70 5.20 -7.95
C GLU A 10 -20.47 4.42 -6.65
N PRO A 11 -21.46 3.65 -6.18
CA PRO A 11 -21.30 2.87 -4.96
C PRO A 11 -20.09 1.96 -5.13
N ILE A 12 -19.11 2.13 -4.24
CA ILE A 12 -17.89 1.31 -4.25
C ILE A 12 -18.29 -0.09 -3.81
N ASN A 13 -18.46 -0.96 -4.79
CA ASN A 13 -18.86 -2.34 -4.55
C ASN A 13 -17.74 -3.09 -3.83
N GLN A 14 -18.09 -3.74 -2.71
CA GLN A 14 -17.16 -4.59 -2.00
C GLN A 14 -16.80 -5.83 -2.86
N PRO A 15 -15.50 -6.11 -3.09
CA PRO A 15 -15.07 -7.30 -3.79
C PRO A 15 -15.54 -8.57 -3.09
N LYS A 16 -15.86 -9.61 -3.87
CA LYS A 16 -16.28 -10.92 -3.33
C LYS A 16 -15.19 -11.57 -2.47
N ASN A 17 -13.94 -11.41 -2.88
CA ASN A 17 -12.76 -11.92 -2.18
C ASN A 17 -11.96 -10.74 -1.63
N LEU A 18 -12.59 -9.90 -0.80
CA LEU A 18 -11.91 -8.79 -0.15
C LEU A 18 -10.81 -9.33 0.76
N ILE A 19 -9.56 -8.98 0.45
CA ILE A 19 -8.41 -9.22 1.34
C ILE A 19 -8.59 -8.34 2.56
N THR A 20 -8.35 -8.87 3.76
CA THR A 20 -8.48 -8.09 5.00
C THR A 20 -7.48 -6.93 5.05
N GLU A 21 -7.74 -5.90 5.87
CA GLU A 21 -6.77 -4.80 6.04
C GLU A 21 -5.42 -5.32 6.53
N ASP A 22 -5.43 -6.24 7.50
CA ASP A 22 -4.22 -6.81 8.10
C ASP A 22 -3.40 -7.62 7.08
N GLU A 23 -4.04 -8.47 6.27
CA GLU A 23 -3.36 -9.19 5.19
C GLU A 23 -2.85 -8.25 4.10
N MET A 24 -3.61 -7.19 3.77
CA MET A 24 -3.17 -6.17 2.82
C MET A 24 -1.94 -5.42 3.35
N SER A 25 -1.92 -5.07 4.63
CA SER A 25 -0.77 -4.44 5.29
C SER A 25 0.46 -5.34 5.28
N ALA A 26 0.29 -6.64 5.54
CA ALA A 26 1.37 -7.62 5.46
C ALA A 26 1.94 -7.73 4.04
N LEU A 27 1.07 -7.81 3.02
CA LEU A 27 1.50 -7.82 1.62
C LEU A 27 2.27 -6.56 1.24
N VAL A 28 1.75 -5.38 1.59
CA VAL A 28 2.42 -4.10 1.30
C VAL A 28 3.79 -4.02 1.99
N ALA A 29 3.89 -4.48 3.24
CA ALA A 29 5.17 -4.54 3.94
C ALA A 29 6.17 -5.47 3.23
N GLU A 30 5.74 -6.65 2.78
CA GLU A 30 6.58 -7.58 2.03
C GLU A 30 7.00 -7.04 0.67
N PHE A 31 6.11 -6.38 -0.07
CA PHE A 31 6.46 -5.72 -1.32
C PHE A 31 7.51 -4.62 -1.10
N ALA A 32 7.34 -3.79 -0.08
CA ALA A 32 8.30 -2.73 0.24
C ALA A 32 9.68 -3.28 0.63
N LEU A 33 9.73 -4.39 1.36
CA LEU A 33 10.98 -5.07 1.70
C LEU A 33 11.62 -5.73 0.47
N ALA A 34 10.81 -6.33 -0.41
CA ALA A 34 11.29 -6.94 -1.65
C ALA A 34 11.81 -5.90 -2.65
N ASP A 35 11.19 -4.72 -2.73
CA ASP A 35 11.66 -3.64 -3.61
C ASP A 35 13.04 -3.10 -3.19
N GLN A 36 13.43 -3.24 -1.92
CA GLN A 36 14.82 -2.93 -1.52
C GLN A 36 15.84 -3.86 -2.21
N MET A 37 15.41 -5.06 -2.61
CA MET A 37 16.25 -6.02 -3.33
C MET A 37 16.57 -5.53 -4.76
N SER A 38 15.77 -4.61 -5.31
CA SER A 38 16.06 -3.91 -6.57
C SER A 38 17.37 -3.12 -6.52
N PHE A 39 17.79 -2.62 -5.35
CA PHE A 39 19.09 -1.96 -5.17
C PHE A 39 20.27 -2.95 -5.21
N ALA A 40 20.07 -4.17 -4.70
CA ALA A 40 21.09 -5.21 -4.69
C ALA A 40 21.15 -6.00 -6.01
N ALA A 41 20.02 -6.12 -6.71
CA ALA A 41 19.88 -6.82 -7.98
C ALA A 41 18.98 -6.02 -8.93
N PRO A 42 19.51 -5.01 -9.64
CA PRO A 42 18.74 -4.14 -10.54
C PRO A 42 18.05 -4.86 -11.69
N ASN A 43 18.55 -6.03 -12.06
CA ASN A 43 17.98 -6.89 -13.11
C ASN A 43 16.91 -7.86 -12.58
N ALA A 44 16.60 -7.82 -11.28
CA ALA A 44 15.60 -8.69 -10.70
C ALA A 44 14.21 -8.31 -11.21
N ASN A 45 13.45 -9.32 -11.65
CA ASN A 45 12.13 -9.10 -12.20
C ASN A 45 11.11 -8.85 -11.07
N ILE A 46 10.75 -7.57 -10.88
CA ILE A 46 9.79 -7.11 -9.85
C ILE A 46 8.42 -7.77 -10.00
N GLU A 47 7.96 -7.99 -11.23
CA GLU A 47 6.70 -8.70 -11.48
C GLU A 47 6.75 -10.14 -10.94
N THR A 48 7.88 -10.82 -11.11
CA THR A 48 8.08 -12.18 -10.59
C THR A 48 8.09 -12.20 -9.06
N GLN A 49 8.71 -11.20 -8.42
CA GLN A 49 8.73 -11.06 -6.96
C GLN A 49 7.32 -10.82 -6.41
N THR A 50 6.58 -9.88 -6.98
CA THR A 50 5.19 -9.60 -6.60
C THR A 50 4.30 -10.84 -6.76
N ARG A 51 4.43 -11.55 -7.89
CA ARG A 51 3.68 -12.81 -8.12
C ARG A 51 4.06 -13.90 -7.12
N TYR A 52 5.34 -14.01 -6.76
CA TYR A 52 5.81 -14.97 -5.77
C TYR A 52 5.22 -14.69 -4.39
N ILE A 53 5.28 -13.44 -3.92
CA ILE A 53 4.71 -13.01 -2.63
C ILE A 53 3.21 -13.31 -2.60
N LEU A 54 2.45 -12.88 -3.61
CA LEU A 54 1.02 -13.17 -3.70
C LEU A 54 0.71 -14.68 -3.66
N LYS A 55 1.55 -15.50 -4.31
CA LYS A 55 1.41 -16.96 -4.27
C LYS A 55 1.69 -17.54 -2.89
N GLN A 56 2.66 -17.03 -2.13
CA GLN A 56 2.93 -17.46 -0.75
C GLN A 56 1.72 -17.20 0.16
N HIS A 57 1.05 -16.06 -0.04
CA HIS A 57 -0.17 -15.70 0.68
C HIS A 57 -1.45 -16.33 0.12
N LYS A 58 -1.34 -17.15 -0.94
CA LYS A 58 -2.48 -17.77 -1.65
C LYS A 58 -3.50 -16.75 -2.20
N ILE A 59 -3.04 -15.55 -2.51
CA ILE A 59 -3.85 -14.44 -3.01
C ILE A 59 -3.69 -14.35 -4.53
N LYS A 60 -4.81 -14.17 -5.25
CA LYS A 60 -4.77 -13.93 -6.69
C LYS A 60 -4.50 -12.45 -6.94
N ALA A 61 -3.70 -12.14 -7.96
CA ALA A 61 -3.41 -10.75 -8.35
C ALA A 61 -4.67 -9.90 -8.60
N ARG A 62 -5.73 -10.52 -9.12
CA ARG A 62 -7.03 -9.84 -9.31
C ARG A 62 -7.66 -9.45 -7.96
N ASP A 63 -7.68 -10.36 -7.00
CA ASP A 63 -8.29 -10.13 -5.69
C ASP A 63 -7.51 -9.04 -4.92
N PHE A 64 -6.18 -8.99 -5.10
CA PHE A 64 -5.34 -7.89 -4.62
C PHE A 64 -5.73 -6.54 -5.23
N ARG A 65 -5.79 -6.46 -6.56
CA ARG A 65 -6.13 -5.23 -7.28
C ARG A 65 -7.53 -4.72 -6.88
N GLU A 66 -8.52 -5.61 -6.84
CA GLU A 66 -9.90 -5.26 -6.47
C GLU A 66 -10.00 -4.76 -5.04
N SER A 67 -9.30 -5.41 -4.10
CA SER A 67 -9.24 -4.98 -2.69
C SER A 67 -8.53 -3.62 -2.55
N TYR A 68 -7.43 -3.41 -3.27
CA TYR A 68 -6.72 -2.12 -3.30
C TYR A 68 -7.62 -0.98 -3.83
N THR A 69 -8.35 -1.22 -4.92
CA THR A 69 -9.32 -0.26 -5.46
C THR A 69 -10.42 0.05 -4.45
N TYR A 70 -10.95 -0.98 -3.77
CA TYR A 70 -11.95 -0.81 -2.72
C TYR A 70 -11.43 0.05 -1.55
N TYR A 71 -10.22 -0.21 -1.05
CA TYR A 71 -9.63 0.57 0.04
C TYR A 71 -9.24 1.98 -0.34
N THR A 72 -8.88 2.20 -1.60
CA THR A 72 -8.67 3.54 -2.16
C THR A 72 -9.98 4.33 -2.17
N GLY A 73 -11.05 3.75 -2.74
CA GLY A 73 -12.35 4.41 -2.81
C GLY A 73 -12.97 4.67 -1.43
N THR A 74 -12.75 3.78 -0.46
CA THR A 74 -13.28 3.91 0.90
C THR A 74 -12.38 4.71 1.84
N ASN A 75 -11.28 5.27 1.34
CA ASN A 75 -10.30 6.06 2.10
C ASN A 75 -9.70 5.31 3.31
N ARG A 76 -9.55 3.99 3.20
CA ARG A 76 -8.99 3.11 4.24
C ARG A 76 -7.52 2.77 4.00
N LEU A 77 -6.99 3.17 2.84
CA LEU A 77 -5.63 2.84 2.42
C LEU A 77 -4.54 3.41 3.35
N ASN A 78 -4.76 4.60 3.94
CA ASN A 78 -3.80 5.18 4.88
C ASN A 78 -3.56 4.28 6.10
N LYS A 79 -4.62 3.72 6.67
CA LYS A 79 -4.51 2.79 7.81
C LYS A 79 -3.71 1.54 7.44
N ILE A 80 -3.92 1.03 6.22
CA ILE A 80 -3.17 -0.12 5.70
C ILE A 80 -1.68 0.20 5.60
N PHE A 81 -1.33 1.39 5.10
CA PHE A 81 0.06 1.84 4.99
C PHE A 81 0.72 2.10 6.33
N ASP A 82 0.00 2.70 7.29
CA ASP A 82 0.49 2.92 8.65
C ASP A 82 0.82 1.58 9.32
N GLU A 83 -0.06 0.58 9.16
CA GLU A 83 0.18 -0.75 9.73
C GLU A 83 1.28 -1.52 8.99
N ALA A 84 1.39 -1.38 7.67
CA ALA A 84 2.53 -1.92 6.93
C ALA A 84 3.87 -1.35 7.42
N GLN A 85 3.91 -0.06 7.74
CA GLN A 85 5.08 0.58 8.34
C GLN A 85 5.38 0.00 9.73
N ASN A 86 4.36 -0.22 10.58
CA ASN A 86 4.54 -0.88 11.88
C ASN A 86 5.13 -2.28 11.73
N ILE A 87 4.65 -3.07 10.76
CA ILE A 87 5.17 -4.41 10.45
C ILE A 87 6.65 -4.34 10.06
N ILE A 88 7.04 -3.39 9.20
CA ILE A 88 8.44 -3.20 8.80
C ILE A 88 9.31 -2.82 10.02
N LEU A 89 8.84 -1.89 10.85
CA LEU A 89 9.55 -1.46 12.06
C LEU A 89 9.74 -2.58 13.08
N ALA A 90 8.77 -3.49 13.20
CA ALA A 90 8.88 -4.66 14.07
C ALA A 90 9.93 -5.66 13.54
N LYS A 91 10.06 -5.79 12.21
CA LYS A 91 11.05 -6.67 11.56
C LYS A 91 12.45 -6.07 11.52
N ASP A 92 12.57 -4.76 11.36
CA ASP A 92 13.84 -4.03 11.42
C ASP A 92 13.72 -2.80 12.35
N PRO A 93 13.96 -2.99 13.67
CA PRO A 93 13.92 -1.89 14.63
C PRO A 93 14.94 -0.78 14.34
N LYS A 94 16.02 -1.05 13.59
CA LYS A 94 17.02 -0.05 13.23
C LYS A 94 16.52 0.90 12.12
N ALA A 95 15.53 0.46 11.33
CA ALA A 95 14.86 1.31 10.37
C ALA A 95 14.03 2.43 11.03
N LYS A 96 13.73 2.33 12.34
CA LYS A 96 12.92 3.30 13.07
C LYS A 96 13.44 4.73 13.00
N ASP A 97 14.74 4.92 13.20
CA ASP A 97 15.33 6.26 13.17
C ASP A 97 15.41 6.81 11.75
N PHE A 98 15.69 5.94 10.76
CA PHE A 98 15.69 6.31 9.35
C PHE A 98 14.31 6.75 8.85
N ILE A 99 13.27 5.96 9.16
CA ILE A 99 11.87 6.25 8.79
C ILE A 99 11.38 7.52 9.48
N LYS A 100 11.65 7.68 10.78
CA LYS A 100 11.27 8.88 11.54
C LYS A 100 11.89 10.16 10.96
N ASN A 101 13.14 10.09 10.51
CA ASN A 101 13.81 11.23 9.90
C ASN A 101 13.23 11.53 8.51
N LYS A 102 12.98 10.51 7.67
CA LYS A 102 12.35 10.69 6.36
C LYS A 102 10.91 11.21 6.43
N LEU A 103 10.12 10.78 7.42
CA LEU A 103 8.74 11.28 7.61
C LEU A 103 8.72 12.77 7.99
N LYS A 104 9.67 13.21 8.82
CA LYS A 104 9.84 14.63 9.15
C LYS A 104 10.21 15.46 7.93
N ASP A 105 11.14 14.97 7.10
CA ASP A 105 11.53 15.64 5.85
C ASP A 105 10.35 15.73 4.87
N THR A 106 9.48 14.71 4.85
CA THR A 106 8.31 14.68 3.97
C THR A 106 7.20 15.62 4.45
N GLN A 107 7.03 15.82 5.76
CA GLN A 107 6.10 16.83 6.33
C GLN A 107 6.59 18.28 6.15
N LEU A 108 7.89 18.47 5.85
CA LEU A 108 8.49 19.78 5.56
C LEU A 108 8.35 20.19 4.08
N LEU A 109 7.85 19.30 3.22
CA LEU A 109 7.36 19.68 1.90
C LEU A 109 5.91 20.15 2.06
N PRO A 110 5.60 21.45 1.81
CA PRO A 110 4.26 21.96 2.00
C PRO A 110 3.28 21.19 1.11
N ALA A 111 2.02 21.17 1.54
CA ALA A 111 0.85 20.78 0.75
C ALA A 111 0.72 21.65 -0.52
N ALA A 112 1.67 21.53 -1.44
CA ALA A 112 1.70 22.16 -2.74
C ALA A 112 1.22 21.12 -3.75
N GLY A 113 -0.10 21.07 -3.92
CA GLY A 113 -0.75 20.20 -4.89
C GLY A 113 -2.19 19.85 -4.53
N ARG A 114 -2.99 20.83 -4.12
CA ARG A 114 -4.44 20.81 -4.39
C ARG A 114 -4.67 21.59 -5.68
#